data_AF-A0A0Q3GR06-F1
#
_entry.id   AF-A0A0Q3GR06-F1
#
_cell.length_a   1.000
_cell.length_b   1.000
_cell.length_c   1.000
_cell.angle_alpha   90.00
_cell.angle_beta   90.00
_cell.angle_gamma   90.00
#
_symmetry.space_group_name_H-M   'P 1'
#
loop_
_entity.id
_entity.type
_entity.pdbx_description
1 polymer ?
#
loop_
_entity_poly.entity_id
_entity_poly.type
_entity_poly.pdbx_seq_one_letter_code
_entity_poly.pdbx_strand_id
1 'polypeptide(L)' 'MECLAGEYMTCPSTGCDKLAPACNCCVASEERCTIYLKNGEVKKCT' A
#
# COMPACT_ATOMS: atom_id res chain seq x y z
N MET A 1 -14.40 -8.97 -4.51
CA MET A 1 -13.41 -8.45 -3.56
C MET A 1 -12.76 -7.27 -4.24
N GLU A 2 -13.12 -6.05 -3.84
CA GLU A 2 -12.64 -4.84 -4.52
C GLU A 2 -11.23 -4.51 -4.05
N CYS A 3 -10.34 -4.22 -5.00
CA CYS A 3 -9.00 -3.76 -4.69
C CYS A 3 -9.02 -2.25 -4.44
N LEU A 4 -8.32 -1.82 -3.39
CA LEU A 4 -7.88 -0.45 -3.22
C LEU A 4 -7.16 -0.01 -4.51
N ALA A 5 -7.63 1.08 -5.12
CA ALA A 5 -7.07 1.64 -6.35
C ALA A 5 -5.71 2.32 -6.07
N GLY A 6 -4.74 1.52 -5.68
CA GLY A 6 -3.37 1.95 -5.43
C GLY A 6 -2.67 2.41 -6.70
N GLU A 7 -1.86 3.44 -6.56
CA GLU A 7 -0.87 3.86 -7.55
C GLU A 7 0.48 3.22 -7.25
N TYR A 8 0.93 3.30 -5.99
CA TYR A 8 2.12 2.65 -5.49
C TYR A 8 2.01 2.42 -3.98
N MET A 9 2.87 1.59 -3.40
CA MET A 9 3.01 1.45 -1.96
C MET A 9 4.47 1.58 -1.52
N THR A 10 4.68 1.94 -0.26
CA THR A 10 5.99 1.90 0.38
C THR A 10 5.91 1.06 1.64
N CYS A 11 6.92 0.23 1.88
CA CYS A 11 6.96 -0.67 3.02
C CYS A 11 8.21 -0.38 3.85
N PRO A 12 8.14 -0.37 5.19
CA PRO A 12 9.32 -0.19 6.02
C PRO A 12 10.39 -1.29 5.81
N SER A 13 10.00 -2.49 5.34
CA SER A 13 10.91 -3.58 5.00
C SER A 13 11.85 -3.24 3.83
N THR A 14 11.33 -2.56 2.81
CA THR A 14 12.07 -2.10 1.62
C THR A 14 12.45 -0.62 1.68
N GLY A 15 12.05 0.08 2.75
CA GLY A 15 12.33 1.50 2.97
C GLY A 15 11.43 2.42 2.15
N CYS A 16 12.05 3.16 1.21
CA CYS A 16 11.38 4.18 0.39
C CYS A 16 11.09 3.72 -1.05
N ASP A 17 11.29 2.44 -1.35
CA ASP A 17 11.02 1.91 -2.68
C ASP A 17 9.53 1.96 -3.00
N LYS A 18 9.20 2.49 -4.18
CA LYS A 18 7.84 2.50 -4.71
C LYS A 18 7.54 1.12 -5.29
N LEU A 19 6.86 0.30 -4.50
CA LEU A 19 6.42 -1.03 -4.89
C LEU A 19 5.04 -0.98 -5.55
N ALA A 20 4.73 -2.04 -6.30
CA ALA A 20 3.39 -2.24 -6.82
C ALA A 20 2.40 -2.28 -5.63
N PRO A 21 1.29 -1.52 -5.70
CA PRO A 21 0.38 -1.42 -4.58
C PRO A 21 -0.34 -2.75 -4.35
N ALA A 22 -0.44 -3.15 -3.08
CA ALA A 22 -1.27 -4.28 -2.70
C ALA A 22 -2.75 -3.99 -2.99
N CYS A 23 -3.48 -5.04 -3.35
CA CYS A 23 -4.92 -4.96 -3.60
C CYS A 23 -5.70 -4.50 -2.35
N ASN A 24 -5.25 -4.83 -1.14
CA ASN A 24 -5.87 -4.34 0.07
C ASN A 24 -4.91 -4.32 1.26
N CYS A 25 -5.33 -3.69 2.37
CA CYS A 25 -4.54 -3.69 3.58
C CYS A 25 -4.35 -5.08 4.18
N CYS A 26 -5.25 -6.04 4.00
CA CYS A 26 -5.04 -7.39 4.52
C CYS A 26 -3.77 -8.06 3.94
N VAL A 27 -3.44 -7.76 2.69
CA VAL A 27 -2.18 -8.20 2.04
C VAL A 27 -1.00 -7.29 2.43
N ALA A 28 -1.22 -5.98 2.55
CA ALA A 28 -0.16 -5.02 2.91
C ALA A 28 0.19 -4.96 4.42
N SER A 29 -0.66 -5.50 5.29
CA SER A 29 -0.52 -5.45 6.75
C SER A 29 0.57 -6.37 7.28
N GLU A 30 0.89 -7.46 6.57
CA GLU A 30 2.01 -8.36 6.93
C GLU A 30 3.35 -7.59 7.00
N GLU A 31 3.47 -6.52 6.22
CA GLU A 31 4.70 -5.72 6.07
C GLU A 31 4.58 -4.28 6.57
N ARG A 32 3.47 -3.89 7.22
CA ARG A 32 3.18 -2.51 7.67
C ARG A 32 3.31 -1.46 6.56
N CYS A 33 2.88 -1.80 5.35
CA CYS A 33 3.03 -0.93 4.19
C CYS A 33 2.03 0.24 4.19
N THR A 34 2.42 1.31 3.52
CA THR A 34 1.58 2.46 3.21
C THR A 34 1.21 2.43 1.73
N ILE A 35 -0.08 2.36 1.41
CA ILE A 35 -0.61 2.39 0.05
C ILE A 35 -0.98 3.82 -0.31
N TYR A 36 -0.46 4.31 -1.43
CA TYR A 36 -0.83 5.60 -2.02
C TYR A 36 -1.84 5.32 -3.13
N LEU A 37 -3.05 5.81 -2.96
CA LEU A 37 -4.16 5.59 -3.89
C LEU A 37 -4.13 6.62 -5.01
N LYS A 38 -4.65 6.25 -6.19
CA LYS A 38 -4.73 7.14 -7.37
C LYS A 38 -5.59 8.39 -7.14
N ASN A 39 -6.48 8.35 -6.15
CA ASN A 39 -7.29 9.50 -5.75
C ASN A 39 -6.54 10.45 -4.80
N GLY A 40 -5.27 10.18 -4.49
CA GLY A 40 -4.44 10.95 -3.55
C GLY A 40 -4.61 10.57 -2.08
N GLU A 41 -5.51 9.64 -1.74
CA GLU A 41 -5.63 9.13 -0.38
C GLU A 41 -4.45 8.21 -0.03
N VAL A 42 -3.97 8.31 1.21
CA VAL A 42 -2.89 7.47 1.72
C VAL A 42 -3.45 6.52 2.76
N LYS A 43 -3.41 5.22 2.48
CA LYS A 43 -3.83 4.16 3.39
C LYS A 43 -2.63 3.56 4.09
N LYS A 44 -2.45 3.89 5.37
CA LYS A 44 -1.51 3.17 6.22
C LYS A 44 -2.15 1.87 6.67
N CYS A 45 -1.60 0.76 6.22
CA CYS A 45 -2.02 -0.57 6.65
C CYS A 45 -1.13 -0.95 7.84
N THR A 46 -1.63 -0.67 9.05
CA THR A 46 -0.96 -0.97 10.33
C THR A 46 -1.50 -2.21 10.99
#